data_AF-A0A940BEQ5-F1
#
_entry.id   AF-A0A940BEQ5-F1
#
_cell.length_a   1.000
_cell.length_b   1.000
_cell.length_c   1.000
_cell.angle_alpha   90.00
_cell.angle_beta   90.00
_cell.angle_gamma   90.00
#
_symmetry.space_group_name_H-M   'P 1'
#
loop_
_entity.id
_entity.type
_entity.pdbx_description
1 polymer ?
#
loop_
_entity_poly.entity_id
_entity_poly.type
_entity_poly.pdbx_seq_one_letter_code
_entity_poly.pdbx_strand_id
1 'polypeptide(L)'
;MKEYIHLTEQQIESLKNKDCWAQDWNDIMVTADFDASRCHRVQFYGWARLGNGQGTVEITEGFVKNCGIYNATLRNVTIGDGCLIENIGNYMNNVSVGDGCYISNVSTIDTQGEPNYGQGHTIAVLNEVGNGNLLLLRDLNSQLAALMVKHGDNKPLMDAIKRMVTESVEQSRPMCSTIGNHVKVVNTGVIINAIIDDGCQICGVSRLSNCTISSSMENPIIIHTGVICENTIIGGGSRLFGNVKLTDCFVGESCHLENGFTAASSVFFANSYMSNGEACAAFCGPFTVSHHKSSLLIGAMFSFYNAGSATNFSNHAYKMGPMHYGALERGCKTASGAYLLLPANIGAFSVLFGKLMYHPDTRDLPFSYLIAYGDTM
;
A
#
# COMPACT_ATOMS: atom_id res chain seq x y z
N MET A 1 18.94 -14.08 19.32
CA MET A 1 17.95 -15.04 18.78
C MET A 1 17.12 -15.48 19.97
N LYS A 2 15.78 -15.28 19.96
CA LYS A 2 14.93 -15.70 21.07
C LYS A 2 14.94 -17.23 21.17
N GLU A 3 15.15 -17.76 22.36
CA GLU A 3 15.10 -19.20 22.62
C GLU A 3 13.65 -19.59 22.93
N TYR A 4 13.16 -20.59 22.20
CA TYR A 4 11.81 -21.12 22.38
C TYR A 4 11.90 -22.50 23.01
N ILE A 5 11.12 -22.72 24.07
CA ILE A 5 11.03 -23.98 24.80
C ILE A 5 9.62 -24.58 24.65
N HIS A 6 9.50 -25.88 24.85
CA HIS A 6 8.19 -26.53 24.92
C HIS A 6 7.44 -26.11 26.19
N LEU A 7 6.11 -26.08 26.11
CA LEU A 7 5.26 -25.85 27.27
C LEU A 7 5.47 -26.93 28.34
N THR A 8 5.47 -26.52 29.60
CA THR A 8 5.41 -27.46 30.73
C THR A 8 3.98 -27.99 30.92
N GLU A 9 3.83 -29.12 31.60
CA GLU A 9 2.51 -29.70 31.91
C GLU A 9 1.60 -28.71 32.66
N GLN A 10 2.17 -27.96 33.61
CA GLN A 10 1.45 -26.92 34.36
C GLN A 10 0.95 -25.78 33.46
N GLN A 11 1.77 -25.35 32.49
CA GLN A 11 1.36 -24.34 31.52
C GLN A 11 0.24 -24.86 30.60
N ILE A 12 0.33 -26.11 30.15
CA ILE A 12 -0.71 -26.75 29.33
C ILE A 12 -2.04 -26.82 30.08
N GLU A 13 -2.04 -27.25 31.36
CA GLU A 13 -3.24 -27.26 32.19
C GLU A 13 -3.83 -25.87 32.39
N SER A 14 -2.98 -24.87 32.66
CA SER A 14 -3.39 -23.47 32.79
C SER A 14 -4.03 -22.92 31.50
N LEU A 15 -3.54 -23.32 30.33
CA LEU A 15 -4.12 -22.94 29.03
C LEU A 15 -5.47 -23.64 28.81
N LYS A 16 -5.56 -24.95 29.07
CA LYS A 16 -6.83 -25.70 28.97
C LYS A 16 -7.92 -25.12 29.88
N ASN A 17 -7.58 -24.72 31.11
CA ASN A 17 -8.50 -24.08 32.05
C ASN A 17 -8.98 -22.69 31.60
N LYS A 18 -8.33 -22.07 30.60
CA LYS A 18 -8.71 -20.80 29.99
C LYS A 18 -9.34 -20.98 28.61
N ASP A 19 -9.90 -22.16 28.35
CA ASP A 19 -10.54 -22.53 27.09
C ASP A 19 -9.60 -22.45 25.88
N CYS A 20 -8.28 -22.62 26.09
CA CYS A 20 -7.34 -22.79 24.99
C CYS A 20 -7.29 -24.26 24.55
N TRP A 21 -7.08 -24.46 23.26
CA TRP A 21 -6.97 -25.77 22.64
C TRP A 21 -5.84 -25.77 21.61
N ALA A 22 -5.11 -26.88 21.50
CA ALA A 22 -4.11 -27.10 20.47
C ALA A 22 -4.30 -28.50 19.85
N GLN A 23 -4.05 -28.61 18.54
CA GLN A 23 -4.05 -29.91 17.84
C GLN A 23 -2.98 -30.85 18.40
N ASP A 24 -1.78 -30.30 18.65
CA ASP A 24 -0.69 -30.94 19.40
C ASP A 24 0.01 -29.86 20.23
N TRP A 25 0.14 -30.06 21.54
CA TRP A 25 0.81 -29.11 22.42
C TRP A 25 2.34 -29.11 22.22
N ASN A 26 2.90 -30.17 21.63
CA ASN A 26 4.34 -30.24 21.32
C ASN A 26 4.75 -29.25 20.22
N ASP A 27 3.81 -28.90 19.33
CA ASP A 27 4.03 -27.92 18.25
C ASP A 27 3.94 -26.46 18.74
N ILE A 28 3.57 -26.25 20.00
CA ILE A 28 3.48 -24.93 20.63
C ILE A 28 4.73 -24.68 21.46
N MET A 29 5.51 -23.68 21.06
CA MET A 29 6.73 -23.28 21.74
C MET A 29 6.60 -21.85 22.26
N VAL A 30 7.19 -21.58 23.42
CA VAL A 30 7.07 -20.31 24.12
C VAL A 30 8.43 -19.82 24.61
N THR A 31 8.56 -18.53 24.90
CA THR A 31 9.75 -18.00 25.58
C THR A 31 9.76 -18.41 27.06
N ALA A 32 10.93 -18.37 27.70
CA ALA A 32 11.09 -18.80 29.10
C ALA A 32 10.24 -18.00 30.10
N ASP A 33 9.92 -16.74 29.78
CA ASP A 33 9.12 -15.80 30.55
C ASP A 33 7.63 -15.77 30.14
N PHE A 34 7.18 -16.77 29.36
CA PHE A 34 5.80 -16.88 28.91
C PHE A 34 4.81 -17.06 30.07
N ASP A 35 3.80 -16.19 30.09
CA ASP A 35 2.73 -16.20 31.06
C ASP A 35 1.45 -16.79 30.47
N ALA A 36 1.17 -18.06 30.77
CA ALA A 36 -0.05 -18.76 30.37
C ALA A 36 -1.33 -18.12 30.94
N SER A 37 -1.25 -17.16 31.87
CA SER A 37 -2.39 -16.35 32.32
C SER A 37 -2.90 -15.37 31.26
N ARG A 38 -2.04 -15.03 30.29
CA ARG A 38 -2.29 -14.04 29.24
C ARG A 38 -2.83 -14.64 27.95
N CYS A 39 -3.23 -15.91 27.96
CA CYS A 39 -3.90 -16.57 26.84
C CYS A 39 -5.28 -17.07 27.27
N HIS A 40 -6.33 -16.73 26.53
CA HIS A 40 -7.70 -17.16 26.85
C HIS A 40 -8.56 -17.32 25.60
N ARG A 41 -9.27 -18.45 25.48
CA ARG A 41 -10.05 -18.84 24.28
C ARG A 41 -9.22 -18.78 23.00
N VAL A 42 -8.09 -19.47 22.99
CA VAL A 42 -7.18 -19.51 21.83
C VAL A 42 -7.14 -20.90 21.23
N GLN A 43 -7.36 -21.01 19.93
CA GLN A 43 -7.30 -22.28 19.19
C GLN A 43 -6.03 -22.30 18.33
N PHE A 44 -5.17 -23.28 18.57
CA PHE A 44 -3.93 -23.47 17.84
C PHE A 44 -4.03 -24.64 16.86
N TYR A 45 -3.76 -24.37 15.60
CA TYR A 45 -3.64 -25.35 14.53
C TYR A 45 -2.20 -25.38 14.02
N GLY A 46 -1.60 -26.56 13.87
CA GLY A 46 -0.18 -26.67 13.53
C GLY A 46 0.72 -26.02 14.60
N TRP A 47 1.83 -25.42 14.17
CA TRP A 47 2.82 -24.86 15.09
C TRP A 47 2.55 -23.42 15.48
N ALA A 48 2.98 -23.04 16.68
CA ALA A 48 2.98 -21.65 17.13
C ALA A 48 4.21 -21.34 17.99
N ARG A 49 4.78 -20.15 17.81
CA ARG A 49 5.87 -19.61 18.61
C ARG A 49 5.43 -18.32 19.28
N LEU A 50 5.33 -18.32 20.60
CA LEU A 50 4.75 -17.21 21.36
C LEU A 50 5.80 -16.55 22.25
N GLY A 51 5.92 -15.23 22.13
CA GLY A 51 6.65 -14.37 23.05
C GLY A 51 5.93 -14.17 24.38
N ASN A 52 6.47 -13.31 25.23
CA ASN A 52 5.82 -13.00 26.50
C ASN A 52 4.54 -12.15 26.29
N GLY A 53 3.54 -12.39 27.13
CA GLY A 53 2.30 -11.60 27.17
C GLY A 53 2.36 -10.46 28.19
N GLN A 54 3.56 -10.02 28.60
CA GLN A 54 3.70 -9.01 29.65
C GLN A 54 3.51 -7.59 29.10
N GLY A 55 3.21 -6.66 29.99
CA GLY A 55 3.01 -5.25 29.66
C GLY A 55 1.56 -4.91 29.31
N THR A 56 1.39 -3.70 28.81
CA THR A 56 0.09 -3.12 28.52
C THR A 56 0.14 -2.27 27.26
N VAL A 57 -0.97 -2.24 26.52
CA VAL A 57 -1.17 -1.37 25.36
C VAL A 57 -2.21 -0.31 25.70
N GLU A 58 -1.90 0.95 25.38
CA GLU A 58 -2.87 2.04 25.42
C GLU A 58 -3.76 1.99 24.16
N ILE A 59 -5.06 1.81 24.35
CA ILE A 59 -6.05 1.67 23.27
C ILE A 59 -6.50 3.06 22.81
N THR A 60 -6.84 3.89 23.79
CA THR A 60 -7.18 5.32 23.68
C THR A 60 -6.58 6.02 24.89
N GLU A 61 -6.53 7.35 24.87
CA GLU A 61 -6.04 8.16 26.00
C GLU A 61 -6.64 7.71 27.34
N GLY A 62 -5.78 7.23 28.24
CA GLY A 62 -6.15 6.76 29.58
C GLY A 62 -6.85 5.39 29.66
N PHE A 63 -7.13 4.75 28.53
CA PHE A 63 -7.70 3.39 28.48
C PHE A 63 -6.64 2.37 28.06
N VAL A 64 -6.19 1.60 29.04
CA VAL A 64 -5.08 0.65 28.89
C VAL A 64 -5.58 -0.78 29.07
N LYS A 65 -5.09 -1.68 28.22
CA LYS A 65 -5.36 -3.12 28.31
C LYS A 65 -4.07 -3.90 28.48
N ASN A 66 -4.17 -5.04 29.14
CA ASN A 66 -3.04 -5.96 29.28
C ASN A 66 -2.72 -6.63 27.94
N CYS A 67 -1.44 -6.84 27.68
CA CYS A 67 -0.97 -7.67 26.58
C CYS A 67 -1.37 -9.15 26.80
N GLY A 68 -1.45 -9.90 25.70
CA GLY A 68 -1.92 -11.27 25.68
C GLY A 68 -2.64 -11.64 24.39
N ILE A 69 -3.06 -12.91 24.31
CA ILE A 69 -3.78 -13.47 23.18
C ILE A 69 -5.18 -13.90 23.66
N TYR A 70 -6.22 -13.25 23.15
CA TYR A 70 -7.58 -13.40 23.67
C TYR A 70 -8.59 -13.63 22.54
N ASN A 71 -9.32 -14.74 22.54
CA ASN A 71 -10.34 -15.03 21.54
C ASN A 71 -9.77 -14.99 20.09
N ALA A 72 -8.91 -15.95 19.78
CA ALA A 72 -8.21 -16.00 18.50
C ALA A 72 -8.00 -17.43 18.00
N THR A 73 -8.06 -17.60 16.68
CA THR A 73 -7.69 -18.84 15.98
C THR A 73 -6.38 -18.61 15.24
N LEU A 74 -5.36 -19.41 15.56
CA LEU A 74 -4.00 -19.23 15.10
C LEU A 74 -3.51 -20.50 14.40
N ARG A 75 -2.83 -20.34 13.27
CA ARG A 75 -2.19 -21.43 12.55
C ARG A 75 -0.82 -21.05 12.01
N ASN A 76 0.22 -21.82 12.34
CA ASN A 76 1.59 -21.61 11.84
C ASN A 76 2.05 -20.15 12.05
N VAL A 77 2.03 -19.70 13.31
CA VAL A 77 2.29 -18.29 13.64
C VAL A 77 3.52 -18.11 14.51
N THR A 78 4.19 -16.97 14.34
CA THR A 78 5.11 -16.42 15.33
C THR A 78 4.53 -15.11 15.86
N ILE A 79 4.50 -14.95 17.18
CA ILE A 79 4.01 -13.74 17.85
C ILE A 79 5.10 -13.26 18.81
N GLY A 80 5.51 -12.00 18.67
CA GLY A 80 6.52 -11.36 19.51
C GLY A 80 6.05 -11.04 20.93
N ASP A 81 6.94 -10.42 21.70
CA ASP A 81 6.70 -10.04 23.09
C ASP A 81 5.79 -8.83 23.19
N GLY A 82 5.04 -8.71 24.28
CA GLY A 82 4.24 -7.52 24.57
C GLY A 82 3.14 -7.25 23.55
N CYS A 83 2.69 -8.25 22.79
CA CYS A 83 1.59 -8.11 21.85
C CYS A 83 0.24 -8.21 22.56
N LEU A 84 -0.72 -7.40 22.12
CA LEU A 84 -2.15 -7.61 22.36
C LEU A 84 -2.80 -8.10 21.07
N ILE A 85 -3.16 -9.38 21.02
CA ILE A 85 -3.89 -9.99 19.92
C ILE A 85 -5.26 -10.42 20.44
N GLU A 86 -6.33 -9.83 19.91
CA GLU A 86 -7.66 -10.19 20.40
C GLU A 86 -8.78 -10.11 19.38
N ASN A 87 -9.80 -10.93 19.59
CA ASN A 87 -11.02 -10.94 18.76
C ASN A 87 -10.70 -11.10 17.27
N ILE A 88 -9.90 -12.10 16.94
CA ILE A 88 -9.68 -12.47 15.55
C ILE A 88 -10.95 -13.17 15.05
N GLY A 89 -11.61 -12.56 14.07
CA GLY A 89 -12.96 -12.97 13.63
C GLY A 89 -12.98 -14.36 13.02
N ASN A 90 -12.03 -14.66 12.14
CA ASN A 90 -11.86 -15.98 11.52
C ASN A 90 -10.57 -16.65 11.99
N TYR A 91 -9.40 -16.18 11.52
CA TYR A 91 -8.09 -16.77 11.85
C TYR A 91 -6.91 -15.90 11.42
N MET A 92 -5.76 -16.16 12.03
CA MET A 92 -4.44 -15.78 11.53
C MET A 92 -3.71 -17.04 11.08
N ASN A 93 -3.30 -17.11 9.82
CA ASN A 93 -2.66 -18.28 9.22
C ASN A 93 -1.36 -17.90 8.50
N ASN A 94 -0.27 -18.62 8.80
CA ASN A 94 1.05 -18.39 8.21
C ASN A 94 1.46 -16.91 8.33
N VAL A 95 1.69 -16.42 9.54
CA VAL A 95 2.06 -15.01 9.77
C VAL A 95 3.10 -14.89 10.87
N SER A 96 4.05 -13.97 10.69
CA SER A 96 5.01 -13.59 11.72
C SER A 96 4.73 -12.18 12.21
N VAL A 97 4.51 -12.01 13.51
CA VAL A 97 4.24 -10.73 14.17
C VAL A 97 5.41 -10.38 15.08
N GLY A 98 5.93 -9.17 14.95
CA GLY A 98 6.99 -8.60 15.77
C GLY A 98 6.52 -8.24 17.18
N ASP A 99 7.34 -7.50 17.91
CA ASP A 99 7.10 -7.17 19.31
C ASP A 99 6.17 -5.93 19.45
N GLY A 100 5.44 -5.84 20.56
CA GLY A 100 4.66 -4.66 20.93
C GLY A 100 3.48 -4.34 20.00
N CYS A 101 2.97 -5.32 19.26
CA CYS A 101 1.87 -5.12 18.32
C CYS A 101 0.50 -5.10 19.00
N TYR A 102 -0.43 -4.32 18.43
CA TYR A 102 -1.83 -4.33 18.81
C TYR A 102 -2.69 -4.76 17.62
N ILE A 103 -3.17 -6.01 17.65
CA ILE A 103 -4.01 -6.60 16.60
C ILE A 103 -5.37 -6.93 17.20
N SER A 104 -6.43 -6.23 16.77
CA SER A 104 -7.75 -6.39 17.37
C SER A 104 -8.88 -6.31 16.37
N ASN A 105 -9.87 -7.19 16.52
CA ASN A 105 -11.07 -7.19 15.68
C ASN A 105 -10.71 -7.24 14.18
N VAL A 106 -9.82 -8.17 13.83
CA VAL A 106 -9.40 -8.44 12.44
C VAL A 106 -10.08 -9.72 11.97
N SER A 107 -10.73 -9.72 10.81
CA SER A 107 -11.40 -10.93 10.33
C SER A 107 -10.39 -12.02 9.97
N THR A 108 -9.51 -11.75 9.00
CA THR A 108 -8.55 -12.74 8.50
C THR A 108 -7.21 -12.10 8.22
N ILE A 109 -6.13 -12.74 8.70
CA ILE A 109 -4.75 -12.48 8.27
C ILE A 109 -4.21 -13.79 7.70
N ASP A 110 -3.79 -13.80 6.44
CA ASP A 110 -3.42 -15.04 5.77
C ASP A 110 -2.31 -14.86 4.75
N THR A 111 -1.43 -15.86 4.68
CA THR A 111 -0.47 -16.02 3.58
C THR A 111 -0.88 -17.19 2.70
N GLN A 112 -1.11 -16.88 1.43
CA GLN A 112 -1.62 -17.79 0.41
C GLN A 112 -0.61 -17.93 -0.74
N GLY A 113 -0.32 -19.18 -1.10
CA GLY A 113 0.58 -19.50 -2.21
C GLY A 113 2.00 -19.00 -1.98
N GLU A 114 2.63 -18.53 -3.05
CA GLU A 114 3.97 -17.95 -3.04
C GLU A 114 3.91 -16.46 -3.44
N PRO A 115 3.45 -15.58 -2.55
CA PRO A 115 3.24 -14.17 -2.90
C PRO A 115 4.56 -13.43 -3.10
N ASN A 116 4.50 -12.37 -3.91
CA ASN A 116 5.58 -11.40 -4.06
C ASN A 116 5.30 -10.09 -3.30
N TYR A 117 4.16 -10.01 -2.59
CA TYR A 117 3.76 -8.87 -1.76
C TYR A 117 3.69 -7.56 -2.56
N GLY A 118 3.32 -7.64 -3.84
CA GLY A 118 3.29 -6.53 -4.80
C GLY A 118 4.64 -6.20 -5.44
N GLN A 119 5.74 -6.76 -4.95
CA GLN A 119 7.08 -6.49 -5.49
C GLN A 119 7.36 -7.30 -6.77
N GLY A 120 8.03 -6.68 -7.74
CA GLY A 120 8.27 -7.24 -9.06
C GLY A 120 7.02 -7.33 -9.94
N HIS A 121 5.86 -6.84 -9.47
CA HIS A 121 4.65 -6.78 -10.27
C HIS A 121 4.79 -5.71 -11.37
N THR A 122 4.49 -6.08 -12.62
CA THR A 122 4.57 -5.16 -13.76
C THR A 122 3.24 -4.45 -13.97
N ILE A 123 3.27 -3.11 -14.03
CA ILE A 123 2.10 -2.27 -14.27
C ILE A 123 2.26 -1.44 -15.56
N ALA A 124 1.13 -1.02 -16.13
CA ALA A 124 1.07 -0.27 -17.38
C ALA A 124 0.82 1.22 -17.11
N VAL A 125 1.90 2.00 -17.01
CA VAL A 125 1.84 3.45 -16.79
C VAL A 125 1.90 4.17 -18.14
N LEU A 126 1.18 5.29 -18.25
CA LEU A 126 0.90 6.08 -19.46
C LEU A 126 0.02 5.40 -20.51
N ASN A 127 0.26 4.12 -20.77
CA ASN A 127 -0.50 3.35 -21.77
C ASN A 127 -1.39 2.30 -21.08
N GLU A 128 -2.68 2.60 -20.94
CA GLU A 128 -3.66 1.74 -20.26
C GLU A 128 -3.83 0.36 -20.90
N VAL A 129 -3.57 0.22 -22.20
CA VAL A 129 -3.68 -1.06 -22.94
C VAL A 129 -2.30 -1.71 -23.20
N GLY A 130 -1.24 -1.18 -22.59
CA GLY A 130 0.12 -1.67 -22.77
C GLY A 130 0.41 -2.98 -22.03
N ASN A 131 1.45 -3.69 -22.45
CA ASN A 131 1.93 -4.93 -21.81
C ASN A 131 2.66 -4.70 -20.46
N GLY A 132 2.56 -3.50 -19.89
CA GLY A 132 3.31 -3.07 -18.71
C GLY A 132 4.72 -2.55 -19.04
N ASN A 133 5.13 -1.48 -18.38
CA ASN A 133 6.39 -0.78 -18.61
C ASN A 133 7.10 -0.33 -17.33
N LEU A 134 6.54 -0.64 -16.17
CA LEU A 134 7.11 -0.32 -14.86
C LEU A 134 6.98 -1.55 -13.94
N LEU A 135 8.04 -1.90 -13.22
CA LEU A 135 7.98 -2.91 -12.16
C LEU A 135 7.93 -2.22 -10.79
N LEU A 136 7.02 -2.68 -9.94
CA LEU A 136 6.89 -2.21 -8.57
C LEU A 136 8.01 -2.78 -7.70
N LEU A 137 8.63 -1.93 -6.89
CA LEU A 137 9.71 -2.27 -5.97
C LEU A 137 9.58 -1.46 -4.69
N ARG A 138 10.04 -2.02 -3.58
CA ARG A 138 10.13 -1.31 -2.29
C ARG A 138 10.89 0.01 -2.43
N ASP A 139 12.04 0.00 -3.11
CA ASP A 139 12.92 1.17 -3.28
C ASP A 139 12.69 1.95 -4.58
N LEU A 140 11.49 1.83 -5.18
CA LEU A 140 11.18 2.53 -6.42
C LEU A 140 11.17 4.05 -6.20
N ASN A 141 12.04 4.76 -6.91
CA ASN A 141 12.03 6.22 -6.97
C ASN A 141 11.58 6.73 -8.34
N SER A 142 11.25 8.02 -8.42
CA SER A 142 10.72 8.64 -9.63
C SER A 142 11.68 8.56 -10.82
N GLN A 143 12.98 8.55 -10.58
CA GLN A 143 14.02 8.53 -11.60
C GLN A 143 14.10 7.15 -12.26
N LEU A 144 14.12 6.09 -11.45
CA LEU A 144 14.10 4.72 -11.94
C LEU A 144 12.78 4.43 -12.67
N ALA A 145 11.66 4.84 -12.09
CA ALA A 145 10.35 4.71 -12.72
C ALA A 145 10.29 5.43 -14.08
N ALA A 146 10.77 6.68 -14.15
CA ALA A 146 10.81 7.44 -15.39
C ALA A 146 11.74 6.79 -16.44
N LEU A 147 12.87 6.21 -16.02
CA LEU A 147 13.76 5.45 -16.89
C LEU A 147 13.04 4.25 -17.52
N MET A 148 12.33 3.47 -16.70
CA MET A 148 11.59 2.29 -17.16
C MET A 148 10.46 2.66 -18.12
N VAL A 149 9.66 3.68 -17.78
CA VAL A 149 8.57 4.15 -18.63
C VAL A 149 9.11 4.69 -19.96
N LYS A 150 10.16 5.51 -19.93
CA LYS A 150 10.77 6.11 -21.13
C LYS A 150 11.37 5.05 -22.08
N HIS A 151 11.90 3.97 -21.52
CA HIS A 151 12.58 2.92 -22.28
C HIS A 151 11.81 1.59 -22.31
N GLY A 152 10.48 1.62 -22.12
CA GLY A 152 9.64 0.42 -22.06
C GLY A 152 9.72 -0.46 -23.31
N ASP A 153 9.99 0.12 -24.48
CA ASP A 153 10.16 -0.63 -25.74
C ASP A 153 11.55 -1.27 -25.90
N ASN A 154 12.53 -0.89 -25.08
CA ASN A 154 13.88 -1.44 -25.12
C ASN A 154 13.93 -2.79 -24.38
N LYS A 155 13.59 -3.88 -25.09
CA LYS A 155 13.52 -5.23 -24.51
C LYS A 155 14.82 -5.65 -23.78
N PRO A 156 16.03 -5.54 -24.34
CA PRO A 156 17.25 -5.91 -23.61
C PRO A 156 17.42 -5.18 -22.27
N LEU A 157 17.11 -3.88 -22.22
CA LEU A 157 17.18 -3.11 -20.97
C LEU A 157 16.10 -3.58 -19.98
N MET A 158 14.86 -3.73 -20.44
CA MET A 158 13.74 -4.15 -19.58
C MET A 158 13.94 -5.56 -19.04
N ASP A 159 14.48 -6.49 -19.84
CA ASP A 159 14.82 -7.85 -19.42
C ASP A 159 15.94 -7.83 -18.36
N ALA A 160 16.96 -6.97 -18.54
CA ALA A 160 18.03 -6.80 -17.56
C ALA A 160 17.50 -6.23 -16.23
N ILE A 161 16.63 -5.21 -16.28
CA ILE A 161 15.99 -4.63 -15.09
C ILE A 161 15.12 -5.69 -14.41
N LYS A 162 14.26 -6.37 -15.17
CA LYS A 162 13.37 -7.42 -14.64
C LYS A 162 14.17 -8.51 -13.94
N ARG A 163 15.29 -8.96 -14.51
CA ARG A 163 16.16 -9.95 -13.87
C ARG A 163 16.72 -9.46 -12.53
N MET A 164 17.27 -8.24 -12.49
CA MET A 164 17.79 -7.66 -11.24
C MET A 164 16.70 -7.52 -10.17
N VAL A 165 15.49 -7.12 -10.59
CA VAL A 165 14.32 -7.01 -9.72
C VAL A 165 13.92 -8.37 -9.17
N THR A 166 13.77 -9.38 -10.02
CA THR A 166 13.40 -10.73 -9.60
C THR A 166 14.43 -11.29 -8.60
N GLU A 167 15.73 -11.17 -8.89
CA GLU A 167 16.80 -11.61 -8.00
C GLU A 167 16.72 -10.90 -6.63
N SER A 168 16.49 -9.58 -6.62
CA SER A 168 16.36 -8.79 -5.38
C SER A 168 15.12 -9.16 -4.57
N VAL A 169 13.99 -9.38 -5.24
CA VAL A 169 12.73 -9.76 -4.59
C VAL A 169 12.87 -11.16 -4.00
N GLU A 170 13.42 -12.12 -4.73
CA GLU A 170 13.64 -13.48 -4.24
C GLU A 170 14.54 -13.54 -3.00
N GLN A 171 15.61 -12.73 -2.97
CA GLN A 171 16.53 -12.67 -1.83
C GLN A 171 15.90 -12.08 -0.56
N SER A 172 14.99 -11.12 -0.72
CA SER A 172 14.36 -10.38 0.40
C SER A 172 12.97 -10.90 0.76
N ARG A 173 12.43 -11.85 -0.01
CA ARG A 173 11.07 -12.36 0.16
C ARG A 173 10.92 -13.12 1.48
N PRO A 174 10.03 -12.69 2.38
CA PRO A 174 9.77 -13.45 3.59
C PRO A 174 8.98 -14.72 3.27
N MET A 175 9.20 -15.76 4.07
CA MET A 175 8.52 -17.05 3.96
C MET A 175 6.99 -16.95 4.13
N CYS A 176 6.53 -15.93 4.84
CA CYS A 176 5.12 -15.65 5.04
C CYS A 176 4.89 -14.16 5.27
N SER A 177 3.62 -13.73 5.34
CA SER A 177 3.24 -12.35 5.67
C SER A 177 3.86 -11.95 7.00
N THR A 178 4.38 -10.73 7.04
CA THR A 178 5.08 -10.19 8.22
C THR A 178 4.38 -8.94 8.71
N ILE A 179 4.28 -8.83 10.03
CA ILE A 179 3.89 -7.61 10.75
C ILE A 179 5.10 -7.27 11.63
N GLY A 180 5.67 -6.08 11.44
CA GLY A 180 6.84 -5.58 12.15
C GLY A 180 6.56 -5.29 13.62
N ASN A 181 7.44 -4.52 14.25
CA ASN A 181 7.29 -4.13 15.65
C ASN A 181 6.37 -2.90 15.80
N HIS A 182 5.68 -2.81 16.94
CA HIS A 182 4.84 -1.66 17.30
C HIS A 182 3.76 -1.32 16.25
N VAL A 183 3.30 -2.33 15.51
CA VAL A 183 2.23 -2.16 14.52
C VAL A 183 0.88 -2.22 15.20
N LYS A 184 -0.03 -1.34 14.78
CA LYS A 184 -1.44 -1.33 15.21
C LYS A 184 -2.32 -1.76 14.04
N VAL A 185 -3.05 -2.87 14.18
CA VAL A 185 -4.04 -3.36 13.22
C VAL A 185 -5.39 -3.54 13.91
N VAL A 186 -6.34 -2.65 13.67
CA VAL A 186 -7.60 -2.61 14.43
C VAL A 186 -8.82 -2.48 13.52
N ASN A 187 -9.87 -3.26 13.78
CA ASN A 187 -11.15 -3.21 13.05
C ASN A 187 -10.98 -3.42 11.54
N THR A 188 -10.05 -4.29 11.14
CA THR A 188 -9.69 -4.51 9.74
C THR A 188 -10.41 -5.73 9.19
N GLY A 189 -10.91 -5.65 7.97
CA GLY A 189 -11.54 -6.78 7.29
C GLY A 189 -10.52 -7.90 7.04
N VAL A 190 -9.80 -7.81 5.93
CA VAL A 190 -8.90 -8.89 5.50
C VAL A 190 -7.52 -8.35 5.13
N ILE A 191 -6.48 -9.07 5.56
CA ILE A 191 -5.08 -8.87 5.14
C ILE A 191 -4.59 -10.18 4.52
N ILE A 192 -4.38 -10.19 3.20
CA ILE A 192 -3.85 -11.35 2.47
C ILE A 192 -2.50 -10.96 1.87
N ASN A 193 -1.47 -11.77 2.10
CA ASN A 193 -0.15 -11.60 1.46
C ASN A 193 0.39 -10.19 1.66
N ALA A 194 0.71 -9.81 2.90
CA ALA A 194 1.19 -8.47 3.21
C ALA A 194 2.53 -8.48 3.96
N ILE A 195 3.40 -7.54 3.60
CA ILE A 195 4.56 -7.14 4.42
C ILE A 195 4.20 -5.80 5.04
N ILE A 196 4.11 -5.73 6.36
CA ILE A 196 3.83 -4.52 7.11
C ILE A 196 5.03 -4.25 8.02
N ASP A 197 5.78 -3.20 7.73
CA ASP A 197 6.95 -2.83 8.53
C ASP A 197 6.57 -2.05 9.79
N ASP A 198 7.56 -1.77 10.63
CA ASP A 198 7.44 -1.24 11.98
C ASP A 198 6.62 0.07 12.08
N GLY A 199 5.92 0.24 13.19
CA GLY A 199 5.21 1.49 13.56
C GLY A 199 3.96 1.80 12.72
N CYS A 200 3.59 0.94 11.78
CA CYS A 200 2.43 1.15 10.90
C CYS A 200 1.10 1.15 11.69
N GLN A 201 0.15 1.99 11.27
CA GLN A 201 -1.20 2.04 11.82
C GLN A 201 -2.24 1.71 10.74
N ILE A 202 -2.94 0.59 10.91
CA ILE A 202 -3.95 0.06 10.00
C ILE A 202 -5.27 -0.02 10.77
N CYS A 203 -6.17 0.93 10.57
CA CYS A 203 -7.40 1.05 11.37
C CYS A 203 -8.65 1.15 10.49
N GLY A 204 -9.56 0.18 10.57
CA GLY A 204 -10.81 0.22 9.80
C GLY A 204 -10.62 -0.08 8.30
N VAL A 205 -9.51 -0.72 7.92
CA VAL A 205 -9.19 -1.04 6.52
C VAL A 205 -10.09 -2.17 6.04
N SER A 206 -10.63 -2.06 4.83
CA SER A 206 -11.52 -3.09 4.29
C SER A 206 -10.73 -4.28 3.77
N ARG A 207 -9.66 -4.03 3.00
CA ARG A 207 -8.84 -5.09 2.40
C ARG A 207 -7.43 -4.61 2.07
N LEU A 208 -6.42 -5.37 2.50
CA LEU A 208 -5.07 -5.31 1.96
C LEU A 208 -4.76 -6.66 1.30
N SER A 209 -4.40 -6.64 0.02
CA SER A 209 -4.11 -7.86 -0.74
C SER A 209 -2.84 -7.69 -1.56
N ASN A 210 -1.85 -8.56 -1.33
CA ASN A 210 -0.58 -8.52 -2.05
C ASN A 210 0.12 -7.15 -1.96
N CYS A 211 0.39 -6.69 -0.73
CA CYS A 211 0.87 -5.34 -0.46
C CYS A 211 2.20 -5.33 0.31
N THR A 212 3.03 -4.33 0.04
CA THR A 212 4.20 -3.99 0.86
C THR A 212 4.02 -2.60 1.45
N ILE A 213 3.99 -2.52 2.79
CA ILE A 213 3.80 -1.30 3.56
C ILE A 213 5.12 -0.95 4.25
N SER A 214 5.92 -0.14 3.59
CA SER A 214 7.29 0.22 3.99
C SER A 214 7.31 1.38 4.98
N SER A 215 6.83 1.08 6.18
CA SER A 215 6.76 1.97 7.35
C SER A 215 8.05 1.92 8.18
N SER A 216 8.28 2.94 8.99
CA SER A 216 9.27 2.90 10.07
C SER A 216 8.72 3.62 11.32
N MET A 217 9.42 3.51 12.45
CA MET A 217 9.06 4.22 13.67
C MET A 217 9.18 5.74 13.51
N GLU A 218 10.12 6.21 12.69
CA GLU A 218 10.35 7.64 12.40
C GLU A 218 9.34 8.19 11.39
N ASN A 219 8.95 7.38 10.40
CA ASN A 219 8.04 7.76 9.31
C ASN A 219 6.87 6.76 9.21
N PRO A 220 5.99 6.71 10.22
CA PRO A 220 4.92 5.72 10.26
C PRO A 220 3.91 5.93 9.14
N ILE A 221 3.48 4.83 8.52
CA ILE A 221 2.37 4.83 7.56
C ILE A 221 1.05 4.72 8.31
N ILE A 222 0.04 5.47 7.86
CA ILE A 222 -1.31 5.46 8.42
C ILE A 222 -2.30 5.09 7.32
N ILE A 223 -2.98 3.95 7.47
CA ILE A 223 -4.03 3.46 6.57
C ILE A 223 -5.31 3.29 7.38
N HIS A 224 -6.32 4.07 7.04
CA HIS A 224 -7.52 4.24 7.85
C HIS A 224 -8.79 3.78 7.10
N THR A 225 -9.95 4.23 7.60
CA THR A 225 -11.26 3.67 7.30
C THR A 225 -11.58 3.49 5.81
N GLY A 226 -12.02 2.28 5.47
CA GLY A 226 -12.59 1.93 4.18
C GLY A 226 -11.59 1.71 3.05
N VAL A 227 -10.29 1.82 3.33
CA VAL A 227 -9.26 1.68 2.30
C VAL A 227 -9.23 0.26 1.74
N ILE A 228 -9.06 0.15 0.43
CA ILE A 228 -8.78 -1.09 -0.29
C ILE A 228 -7.49 -0.91 -1.07
N CYS A 229 -6.51 -1.78 -0.85
CA CYS A 229 -5.28 -1.82 -1.62
C CYS A 229 -5.03 -3.23 -2.15
N GLU A 230 -4.77 -3.33 -3.45
CA GLU A 230 -4.44 -4.56 -4.15
C GLU A 230 -3.18 -4.35 -4.99
N ASN A 231 -2.21 -5.27 -4.90
CA ASN A 231 -0.94 -5.19 -5.65
C ASN A 231 -0.25 -3.82 -5.52
N THR A 232 -0.16 -3.31 -4.29
CA THR A 232 0.27 -1.93 -4.04
C THR A 232 1.45 -1.89 -3.08
N ILE A 233 2.40 -1.01 -3.36
CA ILE A 233 3.51 -0.67 -2.46
C ILE A 233 3.28 0.73 -1.91
N ILE A 234 3.44 0.91 -0.60
CA ILE A 234 3.25 2.18 0.10
C ILE A 234 4.52 2.52 0.88
N GLY A 235 5.09 3.69 0.61
CA GLY A 235 6.30 4.23 1.24
C GLY A 235 6.01 5.08 2.48
N GLY A 236 7.05 5.23 3.30
CA GLY A 236 7.02 5.81 4.63
C GLY A 236 6.36 7.20 4.72
N GLY A 237 5.72 7.48 5.87
CA GLY A 237 5.05 8.74 6.15
C GLY A 237 3.74 8.99 5.39
N SER A 238 3.31 8.05 4.53
CA SER A 238 2.10 8.19 3.75
C SER A 238 0.82 7.98 4.56
N ARG A 239 -0.25 8.64 4.13
CA ARG A 239 -1.58 8.61 4.76
C ARG A 239 -2.65 8.28 3.73
N LEU A 240 -3.37 7.18 3.96
CA LEU A 240 -4.48 6.72 3.11
C LEU A 240 -5.74 6.61 3.98
N PHE A 241 -6.84 7.27 3.61
CA PHE A 241 -8.10 7.17 4.35
C PHE A 241 -9.33 7.56 3.55
N GLY A 242 -10.51 7.37 4.12
CA GLY A 242 -11.76 7.85 3.52
C GLY A 242 -12.17 7.07 2.28
N ASN A 243 -12.09 5.73 2.33
CA ASN A 243 -12.51 4.84 1.24
C ASN A 243 -11.68 4.93 -0.05
N VAL A 244 -10.39 5.25 0.06
CA VAL A 244 -9.45 5.17 -1.08
C VAL A 244 -9.35 3.75 -1.62
N LYS A 245 -9.31 3.59 -2.94
CA LYS A 245 -9.16 2.29 -3.61
C LYS A 245 -7.99 2.31 -4.57
N LEU A 246 -7.02 1.44 -4.34
CA LEU A 246 -5.80 1.33 -5.16
C LEU A 246 -5.64 -0.09 -5.68
N THR A 247 -5.42 -0.20 -6.99
CA THR A 247 -5.09 -1.46 -7.65
C THR A 247 -3.85 -1.23 -8.52
N ASP A 248 -2.84 -2.08 -8.40
CA ASP A 248 -1.62 -2.02 -9.22
C ASP A 248 -0.91 -0.66 -9.13
N CYS A 249 -0.69 -0.18 -7.90
CA CYS A 249 -0.20 1.18 -7.64
C CYS A 249 1.12 1.23 -6.88
N PHE A 250 1.84 2.34 -7.04
CA PHE A 250 2.94 2.73 -6.16
C PHE A 250 2.58 4.03 -5.45
N VAL A 251 2.67 4.06 -4.12
CA VAL A 251 2.54 5.28 -3.32
C VAL A 251 3.87 5.51 -2.62
N GLY A 252 4.60 6.53 -3.05
CA GLY A 252 5.91 6.90 -2.52
C GLY A 252 5.80 7.64 -1.19
N GLU A 253 6.92 8.16 -0.71
CA GLU A 253 7.01 8.75 0.63
C GLU A 253 6.12 9.98 0.84
N SER A 254 5.60 10.14 2.06
CA SER A 254 4.82 11.31 2.49
C SER A 254 3.67 11.67 1.55
N CYS A 255 3.04 10.68 0.90
CA CYS A 255 1.89 10.91 0.05
C CYS A 255 0.60 10.93 0.88
N HIS A 256 -0.39 11.68 0.42
CA HIS A 256 -1.68 11.80 1.08
C HIS A 256 -2.81 11.50 0.11
N LEU A 257 -3.49 10.38 0.30
CA LEU A 257 -4.60 9.95 -0.55
C LEU A 257 -5.86 9.84 0.32
N GLU A 258 -6.92 10.55 -0.05
CA GLU A 258 -8.13 10.64 0.78
C GLU A 258 -9.45 10.74 0.00
N ASN A 259 -10.56 10.81 0.75
CA ASN A 259 -11.91 11.16 0.27
C ASN A 259 -12.34 10.42 -1.00
N GLY A 260 -12.24 9.10 -1.00
CA GLY A 260 -12.75 8.23 -2.06
C GLY A 260 -11.92 8.27 -3.35
N PHE A 261 -10.70 8.80 -3.32
CA PHE A 261 -9.81 8.77 -4.46
C PHE A 261 -9.56 7.33 -4.93
N THR A 262 -9.63 7.10 -6.23
CA THR A 262 -9.40 5.79 -6.84
C THR A 262 -8.20 5.83 -7.77
N ALA A 263 -7.40 4.76 -7.80
CA ALA A 263 -6.33 4.64 -8.77
C ALA A 263 -6.12 3.21 -9.27
N ALA A 264 -5.77 3.11 -10.55
CA ALA A 264 -5.37 1.89 -11.21
C ALA A 264 -4.08 2.11 -12.01
N SER A 265 -3.15 1.15 -11.97
CA SER A 265 -1.91 1.17 -12.77
C SER A 265 -1.12 2.48 -12.67
N SER A 266 -1.12 3.13 -11.50
CA SER A 266 -0.64 4.50 -11.33
C SER A 266 0.43 4.60 -10.26
N VAL A 267 1.36 5.53 -10.44
CA VAL A 267 2.45 5.78 -9.49
C VAL A 267 2.37 7.20 -8.96
N PHE A 268 2.50 7.34 -7.64
CA PHE A 268 2.48 8.61 -6.91
C PHE A 268 3.81 8.74 -6.18
N PHE A 269 4.64 9.72 -6.54
CA PHE A 269 5.93 9.93 -5.89
C PHE A 269 5.85 11.02 -4.82
N ALA A 270 6.98 11.22 -4.14
CA ALA A 270 7.08 11.97 -2.89
C ALA A 270 6.22 13.23 -2.81
N ASN A 271 5.52 13.39 -1.68
CA ASN A 271 4.68 14.56 -1.38
C ASN A 271 3.51 14.79 -2.36
N SER A 272 3.01 13.74 -3.00
CA SER A 272 1.79 13.83 -3.82
C SER A 272 0.54 13.83 -2.93
N TYR A 273 -0.48 14.56 -3.37
CA TYR A 273 -1.75 14.68 -2.65
C TYR A 273 -2.92 14.41 -3.59
N MET A 274 -3.75 13.41 -3.31
CA MET A 274 -4.92 13.06 -4.12
C MET A 274 -6.20 12.92 -3.29
N SER A 275 -7.30 13.46 -3.79
CA SER A 275 -8.60 13.51 -3.13
C SER A 275 -9.74 13.56 -4.15
N ASN A 276 -10.88 12.91 -3.88
CA ASN A 276 -12.13 12.89 -4.66
C ASN A 276 -12.07 12.42 -6.14
N GLY A 277 -10.88 12.25 -6.72
CA GLY A 277 -10.64 12.00 -8.13
C GLY A 277 -10.31 10.56 -8.50
N GLU A 278 -9.90 10.37 -9.76
CA GLU A 278 -9.43 9.11 -10.31
C GLU A 278 -8.09 9.31 -11.02
N ALA A 279 -7.19 8.33 -10.88
CA ALA A 279 -6.01 8.20 -11.72
C ALA A 279 -5.93 6.83 -12.40
N CYS A 280 -5.70 6.78 -13.71
CA CYS A 280 -5.52 5.54 -14.46
C CYS A 280 -4.28 5.64 -15.34
N ALA A 281 -3.35 4.69 -15.23
CA ALA A 281 -2.07 4.73 -15.95
C ALA A 281 -1.33 6.08 -15.79
N ALA A 282 -1.43 6.72 -14.63
CA ALA A 282 -0.84 8.04 -14.40
C ALA A 282 0.57 7.90 -13.82
N PHE A 283 1.51 8.70 -14.34
CA PHE A 283 2.79 8.92 -13.70
C PHE A 283 2.73 10.24 -12.93
N CYS A 284 2.38 10.16 -11.65
CA CYS A 284 2.37 11.31 -10.75
C CYS A 284 3.75 11.45 -10.12
N GLY A 285 4.64 12.22 -10.75
CA GLY A 285 5.94 12.59 -10.19
C GLY A 285 5.82 13.33 -8.85
N PRO A 286 6.95 13.66 -8.19
CA PRO A 286 6.93 14.35 -6.90
C PRO A 286 6.07 15.62 -6.94
N PHE A 287 5.35 15.89 -5.84
CA PHE A 287 4.48 17.06 -5.68
C PHE A 287 3.36 17.16 -6.74
N THR A 288 2.77 16.03 -7.14
CA THR A 288 1.55 16.04 -7.97
C THR A 288 0.33 16.14 -7.07
N VAL A 289 -0.53 17.13 -7.31
CA VAL A 289 -1.66 17.47 -6.42
C VAL A 289 -2.98 17.52 -7.18
N SER A 290 -3.99 16.81 -6.65
CA SER A 290 -5.41 16.94 -6.99
C SER A 290 -6.24 16.85 -5.71
N HIS A 291 -6.58 17.99 -5.11
CA HIS A 291 -7.17 18.03 -3.76
C HIS A 291 -8.67 18.35 -3.72
N HIS A 292 -9.17 19.17 -4.65
CA HIS A 292 -10.51 19.74 -4.57
C HIS A 292 -11.57 18.83 -5.22
N LYS A 293 -12.39 19.35 -6.13
CA LYS A 293 -13.38 18.53 -6.85
C LYS A 293 -12.67 17.47 -7.69
N SER A 294 -13.35 16.33 -7.83
CA SER A 294 -12.91 15.15 -8.59
C SER A 294 -12.24 15.53 -9.92
N SER A 295 -10.97 15.13 -10.09
CA SER A 295 -10.22 15.23 -11.34
C SER A 295 -9.98 13.84 -11.90
N LEU A 296 -9.94 13.72 -13.22
CA LEU A 296 -9.61 12.48 -13.93
C LEU A 296 -8.22 12.61 -14.53
N LEU A 297 -7.21 11.96 -13.95
CA LEU A 297 -5.81 11.99 -14.38
C LEU A 297 -5.46 10.68 -15.10
N ILE A 298 -5.54 10.66 -16.43
CA ILE A 298 -5.32 9.43 -17.20
C ILE A 298 -4.21 9.57 -18.22
N GLY A 299 -3.42 8.50 -18.37
CA GLY A 299 -2.42 8.36 -19.43
C GLY A 299 -1.47 9.55 -19.51
N ALA A 300 -1.01 10.10 -18.39
CA ALA A 300 -0.19 11.31 -18.42
C ALA A 300 0.93 11.28 -17.38
N MET A 301 2.05 11.90 -17.75
CA MET A 301 3.20 12.12 -16.88
C MET A 301 3.19 13.53 -16.33
N PHE A 302 3.36 13.63 -15.00
CA PHE A 302 3.32 14.86 -14.25
C PHE A 302 4.58 15.02 -13.38
N SER A 303 4.97 16.26 -13.09
CA SER A 303 6.01 16.58 -12.13
C SER A 303 5.75 17.95 -11.52
N PHE A 304 5.71 18.07 -10.18
CA PHE A 304 5.35 19.31 -9.49
C PHE A 304 4.04 19.92 -10.03
N TYR A 305 3.06 19.06 -10.30
CA TYR A 305 1.85 19.42 -11.04
C TYR A 305 0.71 19.78 -10.10
N ASN A 306 -0.01 20.84 -10.43
CA ASN A 306 -1.22 21.24 -9.73
C ASN A 306 -2.44 21.05 -10.63
N ALA A 307 -3.26 20.04 -10.34
CA ALA A 307 -4.54 19.83 -11.00
C ALA A 307 -5.57 20.81 -10.42
N GLY A 308 -6.07 21.72 -11.26
CA GLY A 308 -7.24 22.51 -10.95
C GLY A 308 -8.46 21.63 -10.69
N SER A 309 -9.42 22.14 -9.92
CA SER A 309 -10.67 21.41 -9.62
C SER A 309 -11.35 20.95 -10.90
N ALA A 310 -11.85 19.71 -10.96
CA ALA A 310 -12.52 19.18 -12.15
C ALA A 310 -11.64 19.20 -13.41
N THR A 311 -10.33 18.97 -13.26
CA THR A 311 -9.45 18.71 -14.40
C THR A 311 -9.80 17.37 -15.04
N ASN A 312 -9.84 17.33 -16.36
CA ASN A 312 -10.17 16.11 -17.09
C ASN A 312 -9.18 15.89 -18.25
N PHE A 313 -8.61 14.68 -18.31
CA PHE A 313 -7.80 14.23 -19.43
C PHE A 313 -8.58 13.21 -20.26
N SER A 314 -8.40 13.22 -21.57
CA SER A 314 -8.98 12.22 -22.47
C SER A 314 -7.92 11.65 -23.39
N ASN A 315 -7.74 10.32 -23.35
CA ASN A 315 -6.74 9.60 -24.14
C ASN A 315 -7.32 8.55 -25.10
N HIS A 316 -8.63 8.47 -25.21
CA HIS A 316 -9.28 7.49 -26.06
C HIS A 316 -9.18 7.88 -27.54
N ALA A 317 -8.62 6.99 -28.35
CA ALA A 317 -8.79 7.03 -29.78
C ALA A 317 -10.09 6.26 -30.12
N TYR A 318 -11.02 6.91 -30.83
CA TYR A 318 -12.40 6.47 -31.05
C TYR A 318 -12.61 4.95 -31.24
N LYS A 319 -11.74 4.28 -32.02
CA LYS A 319 -11.82 2.82 -32.28
C LYS A 319 -10.71 1.97 -31.65
N MET A 320 -9.69 2.60 -31.06
CA MET A 320 -8.48 1.93 -30.59
C MET A 320 -8.35 1.93 -29.06
N GLY A 321 -9.24 2.61 -28.34
CA GLY A 321 -9.23 2.67 -26.88
C GLY A 321 -8.22 3.68 -26.31
N PRO A 322 -7.88 3.58 -25.02
CA PRO A 322 -6.99 4.51 -24.30
C PRO A 322 -5.51 4.28 -24.65
N MET A 323 -5.14 4.66 -25.87
CA MET A 323 -3.80 4.43 -26.44
C MET A 323 -2.88 5.64 -26.30
N HIS A 324 -3.46 6.84 -26.16
CA HIS A 324 -2.68 8.07 -26.16
C HIS A 324 -2.17 8.40 -24.76
N TYR A 325 -1.07 9.15 -24.72
CA TYR A 325 -0.59 9.70 -23.47
C TYR A 325 0.04 11.07 -23.67
N GLY A 326 0.19 11.80 -22.58
CA GLY A 326 0.82 13.11 -22.58
C GLY A 326 1.88 13.28 -21.51
N ALA A 327 2.64 14.36 -21.66
CA ALA A 327 3.60 14.79 -20.66
C ALA A 327 3.33 16.25 -20.31
N LEU A 328 3.10 16.51 -19.03
CA LEU A 328 3.11 17.84 -18.45
C LEU A 328 4.41 17.98 -17.68
N GLU A 329 5.33 18.78 -18.23
CA GLU A 329 6.63 18.99 -17.61
C GLU A 329 6.52 19.70 -16.25
N ARG A 330 7.66 19.81 -15.59
CA ARG A 330 7.77 20.33 -14.23
C ARG A 330 6.98 21.62 -14.02
N GLY A 331 6.17 21.67 -12.97
CA GLY A 331 5.52 22.90 -12.52
C GLY A 331 4.29 23.31 -13.33
N CYS A 332 3.80 22.45 -14.24
CA CYS A 332 2.57 22.72 -14.96
C CYS A 332 1.37 22.84 -14.02
N LYS A 333 0.35 23.57 -14.47
CA LYS A 333 -0.92 23.71 -13.75
C LYS A 333 -2.09 23.69 -14.72
N THR A 334 -3.16 23.02 -14.34
CA THR A 334 -4.45 23.21 -14.99
C THR A 334 -5.31 24.17 -14.17
N ALA A 335 -6.04 25.05 -14.84
CA ALA A 335 -7.11 25.81 -14.23
C ALA A 335 -8.28 24.89 -13.86
N SER A 336 -9.18 25.38 -13.00
CA SER A 336 -10.40 24.61 -12.68
C SER A 336 -11.26 24.43 -13.93
N GLY A 337 -11.78 23.23 -14.15
CA GLY A 337 -12.56 22.85 -15.33
C GLY A 337 -11.74 22.70 -16.61
N ALA A 338 -10.41 22.64 -16.52
CA ALA A 338 -9.58 22.41 -17.70
C ALA A 338 -9.80 21.00 -18.26
N TYR A 339 -9.79 20.91 -19.59
CA TYR A 339 -9.82 19.64 -20.31
C TYR A 339 -8.62 19.57 -21.26
N LEU A 340 -7.93 18.44 -21.30
CA LEU A 340 -6.81 18.21 -22.22
C LEU A 340 -7.03 16.93 -23.03
N LEU A 341 -7.08 17.08 -24.36
CA LEU A 341 -7.12 15.96 -25.30
C LEU A 341 -5.71 15.43 -25.58
N LEU A 342 -5.47 14.16 -25.27
CA LEU A 342 -4.19 13.49 -25.46
C LEU A 342 -4.09 12.85 -26.87
N PRO A 343 -2.89 12.80 -27.48
CA PRO A 343 -1.59 13.13 -26.89
C PRO A 343 -1.33 14.64 -26.78
N ALA A 344 -0.57 15.05 -25.78
CA ALA A 344 -0.17 16.45 -25.59
C ALA A 344 1.15 16.53 -24.83
N ASN A 345 2.01 17.48 -25.20
CA ASN A 345 3.27 17.75 -24.51
C ASN A 345 3.30 19.22 -24.06
N ILE A 346 3.25 19.45 -22.76
CA ILE A 346 3.20 20.78 -22.17
C ILE A 346 4.56 21.14 -21.59
N GLY A 347 5.12 22.26 -22.06
CA GLY A 347 6.40 22.77 -21.56
C GLY A 347 6.34 23.22 -20.10
N ALA A 348 7.48 23.16 -19.42
CA ALA A 348 7.59 23.42 -17.98
C ALA A 348 6.95 24.74 -17.54
N PHE A 349 6.39 24.76 -16.33
CA PHE A 349 5.80 25.93 -15.66
C PHE A 349 4.66 26.61 -16.43
N SER A 350 4.00 25.88 -17.33
CA SER A 350 2.88 26.39 -18.12
C SER A 350 1.54 26.21 -17.42
N VAL A 351 0.56 27.05 -17.78
CA VAL A 351 -0.80 27.01 -17.22
C VAL A 351 -1.83 26.80 -18.32
N LEU A 352 -2.72 25.83 -18.14
CA LEU A 352 -3.75 25.44 -19.09
C LEU A 352 -5.12 25.98 -18.64
N PHE A 353 -5.79 26.72 -19.52
CA PHE A 353 -7.11 27.30 -19.31
C PHE A 353 -8.13 26.77 -20.32
N GLY A 354 -9.29 26.32 -19.81
CA GLY A 354 -10.42 25.88 -20.63
C GLY A 354 -10.23 24.51 -21.27
N LYS A 355 -10.97 24.25 -22.34
CA LYS A 355 -10.99 22.95 -23.03
C LYS A 355 -10.03 22.93 -24.23
N LEU A 356 -8.88 22.32 -24.04
CA LEU A 356 -7.86 22.13 -25.07
C LEU A 356 -8.17 20.86 -25.86
N MET A 357 -9.02 21.00 -26.89
CA MET A 357 -9.51 19.91 -27.76
C MET A 357 -8.55 19.56 -28.92
N TYR A 358 -7.28 19.90 -28.77
CA TYR A 358 -6.22 19.65 -29.76
C TYR A 358 -5.01 19.03 -29.05
N HIS A 359 -3.96 18.73 -29.80
CA HIS A 359 -2.76 18.05 -29.32
C HIS A 359 -1.58 19.02 -29.21
N PRO A 360 -1.56 19.94 -28.21
CA PRO A 360 -0.50 20.93 -28.10
C PRO A 360 0.87 20.27 -27.87
N ASP A 361 1.89 20.81 -28.51
CA ASP A 361 3.29 20.57 -28.19
C ASP A 361 3.96 21.91 -27.91
N THR A 362 4.23 22.15 -26.64
CA THR A 362 4.78 23.42 -26.14
C THR A 362 6.07 23.19 -25.35
N ARG A 363 6.76 22.06 -25.57
CA ARG A 363 8.01 21.71 -24.85
C ARG A 363 9.09 22.78 -24.99
N ASP A 364 9.18 23.41 -26.16
CA ASP A 364 10.13 24.50 -26.43
C ASP A 364 9.62 25.88 -25.96
N LEU A 365 8.47 25.94 -25.31
CA LEU A 365 7.79 27.16 -24.85
C LEU A 365 7.44 27.07 -23.35
N PRO A 366 8.42 27.06 -22.44
CA PRO A 366 8.14 27.05 -21.00
C PRO A 366 7.48 28.36 -20.54
N PHE A 367 6.83 28.33 -19.38
CA PHE A 367 6.11 29.48 -18.79
C PHE A 367 4.95 30.00 -19.66
N SER A 368 4.35 29.12 -20.47
CA SER A 368 3.29 29.50 -21.40
C SER A 368 1.90 29.49 -20.77
N TYR A 369 1.03 30.35 -21.28
CA TYR A 369 -0.41 30.31 -21.03
C TYR A 369 -1.10 29.66 -22.23
N LEU A 370 -1.63 28.45 -22.05
CA LEU A 370 -2.44 27.79 -23.07
C LEU A 370 -3.90 28.11 -22.77
N ILE A 371 -4.51 28.94 -23.61
CA ILE A 371 -5.88 29.42 -23.43
C ILE A 371 -6.73 28.86 -24.56
N ALA A 372 -7.72 28.03 -24.20
CA ALA A 372 -8.77 27.66 -25.13
C ALA A 372 -9.66 28.88 -25.41
N TYR A 373 -9.71 29.33 -26.66
CA TYR A 373 -10.64 30.38 -27.08
C TYR A 373 -11.88 29.73 -27.70
N GLY A 374 -13.06 30.15 -27.25
CA GLY A 374 -14.34 29.83 -27.89
C GLY A 374 -14.85 28.41 -27.66
N ASP A 375 -15.47 28.18 -26.50
CA ASP A 375 -16.55 27.18 -26.36
C ASP A 375 -17.82 27.70 -27.08
N THR A 376 -17.70 28.16 -28.33
CA THR A 376 -18.88 28.30 -29.20
C THR A 376 -19.17 26.92 -29.75
N MET A 377 -19.99 26.18 -28.99
CA MET A 377 -20.54 24.89 -29.39
C MET A 377 -21.32 25.00 -30.70
#